data_AF-A0A1G2ZXK8-F1
#
_entry.id   AF-A0A1G2ZXK8-F1
#
_cell.length_a   1.000
_cell.length_b   1.000
_cell.length_c   1.000
_cell.angle_alpha   90.00
_cell.angle_beta   90.00
_cell.angle_gamma   90.00
#
_symmetry.space_group_name_H-M   'P 1'
#
loop_
_entity.id
_entity.type
_entity.pdbx_description
1 polymer ?
#
loop_
_entity_poly.entity_id
_entity_poly.type
_entity_poly.pdbx_seq_one_letter_code
_entity_poly.pdbx_strand_id
1 'polypeptide(L)'
;MRNVLVAATVLVLVPMNVQATNIWLSDVGTVGGGVTIGVPELEVLGAGELFIWTRPAQDQTLLNISLNVHTTTQGAIDLTGVTIYNPILAEGVTTTTARYEYVKDSHASGDDAYLRVDPEANPSRLQNFGGFSVFGLDKIGVGIGPNSTSLDAYYDAQADAWLLGALSYDVVGPPGSTTDLFLQIGNSGMTDSSMSSANVNVVFGSADDPALSALTQREQDSNTADARMTVGIPEPSALLLAVLAGLGLFGYRFCRKR
;
A
#
# COMPACT_ATOMS: atom_id res chain seq x y z
N MET A 1 22.32 38.63 -54.87
CA MET A 1 21.37 37.64 -54.28
C MET A 1 21.79 37.41 -52.85
N ARG A 2 20.99 37.80 -51.86
CA ARG A 2 21.28 37.60 -50.43
C ARG A 2 20.55 36.35 -49.97
N ASN A 3 21.29 35.31 -49.60
CA ASN A 3 20.74 34.11 -48.99
C ASN A 3 20.42 34.43 -47.52
N VAL A 4 19.12 34.51 -47.21
CA VAL A 4 18.65 34.63 -45.83
C VAL A 4 18.59 33.21 -45.26
N LEU A 5 19.53 32.89 -44.38
CA LEU A 5 19.53 31.65 -43.62
C LEU A 5 18.48 31.77 -42.51
N VAL A 6 17.34 31.11 -42.67
CA VAL A 6 16.33 31.01 -41.61
C VAL A 6 16.77 29.88 -40.68
N ALA A 7 17.32 30.24 -39.53
CA ALA A 7 17.56 29.29 -38.45
C ALA A 7 16.20 28.92 -37.82
N ALA A 8 15.67 27.75 -38.18
CA ALA A 8 14.51 27.19 -37.52
C ALA A 8 14.96 26.60 -36.18
N THR A 9 14.67 27.31 -35.09
CA THR A 9 14.83 26.77 -33.74
C THR A 9 13.78 25.69 -33.53
N VAL A 10 14.19 24.42 -33.62
CA VAL A 10 13.34 23.29 -33.23
C VAL A 10 13.27 23.28 -31.71
N LEU A 11 12.16 23.73 -31.15
CA LEU A 11 11.88 23.61 -29.73
C LEU A 11 11.56 22.12 -29.46
N VAL A 12 12.57 21.37 -29.01
CA VAL A 12 12.36 20.01 -28.51
C VAL A 12 11.81 20.14 -27.10
N LEU A 13 10.48 19.98 -26.96
CA LEU A 13 9.85 19.77 -25.66
C LEU A 13 10.26 18.39 -25.17
N VAL A 14 11.32 18.35 -24.36
CA VAL A 14 11.63 17.14 -23.58
C VAL A 14 10.56 17.09 -22.48
N PRO A 15 9.79 16.00 -22.34
CA PRO A 15 8.89 15.85 -21.21
C PRO A 15 9.72 15.99 -19.94
N MET A 16 9.37 16.95 -19.08
CA MET A 16 9.92 16.96 -17.73
C MET A 16 9.48 15.65 -17.09
N ASN A 17 10.44 14.80 -16.75
CA ASN A 17 10.15 13.62 -15.96
C ASN A 17 9.69 14.14 -14.60
N VAL A 18 8.37 14.13 -14.40
CA VAL A 18 7.77 14.55 -13.15
C VAL A 18 8.24 13.53 -12.13
N GLN A 19 9.13 13.95 -11.22
CA GLN A 19 9.55 13.07 -10.14
C GLN A 19 8.33 12.79 -9.26
N ALA A 20 8.05 11.50 -9.06
CA ALA A 20 6.89 11.05 -8.32
C ALA A 20 7.31 10.09 -7.20
N THR A 21 6.60 10.19 -6.09
CA THR A 21 6.67 9.20 -5.00
C THR A 21 5.92 7.95 -5.45
N ASN A 22 6.57 6.79 -5.38
CA ASN A 22 5.94 5.51 -5.71
C ASN A 22 5.40 4.87 -4.43
N ILE A 23 4.20 4.32 -4.46
CA ILE A 23 3.59 3.58 -3.34
C ILE A 23 2.95 2.31 -3.88
N TRP A 24 3.22 1.16 -3.29
CA TRP A 24 2.69 -0.11 -3.78
C TRP A 24 2.42 -1.10 -2.65
N LEU A 25 1.62 -2.13 -2.98
CA LEU A 25 1.37 -3.27 -2.11
C LEU A 25 2.35 -4.41 -2.42
N SER A 26 2.69 -5.19 -1.41
CA SER A 26 3.54 -6.38 -1.53
C SER A 26 3.12 -7.45 -0.51
N ASP A 27 3.37 -8.72 -0.83
CA ASP A 27 3.36 -9.84 0.13
C ASP A 27 4.68 -9.98 0.91
N VAL A 28 5.70 -9.19 0.55
CA VAL A 28 7.01 -9.18 1.21
C VAL A 28 7.06 -8.06 2.24
N GLY A 29 7.02 -8.43 3.52
CA GLY A 29 7.14 -7.51 4.66
C GLY A 29 8.53 -7.41 5.27
N THR A 30 9.52 -8.12 4.71
CA THR A 30 10.88 -8.19 5.27
C THR A 30 11.83 -7.34 4.45
N VAL A 31 12.55 -6.44 5.12
CA VAL A 31 13.66 -5.67 4.53
C VAL A 31 14.74 -6.62 4.01
N GLY A 32 15.17 -6.43 2.77
CA GLY A 32 16.09 -7.32 2.05
C GLY A 32 15.41 -8.60 1.53
N GLY A 33 14.08 -8.67 1.60
CA GLY A 33 13.28 -9.80 1.11
C GLY A 33 13.10 -9.84 -0.41
N GLY A 34 13.67 -8.87 -1.14
CA GLY A 34 13.52 -8.77 -2.58
C GLY A 34 12.19 -8.16 -3.01
N VAL A 35 11.71 -7.13 -2.29
CA VAL A 35 10.49 -6.41 -2.67
C VAL A 35 10.66 -5.75 -4.04
N THR A 36 9.66 -5.92 -4.90
CA THR A 36 9.60 -5.33 -6.24
C THR A 36 8.38 -4.43 -6.38
N ILE A 37 8.52 -3.33 -7.11
CA ILE A 37 7.38 -2.50 -7.51
C ILE A 37 6.54 -3.29 -8.51
N GLY A 38 5.22 -3.29 -8.33
CA GLY A 38 4.28 -3.96 -9.22
C GLY A 38 2.95 -4.25 -8.54
N VAL A 39 2.07 -4.93 -9.28
CA VAL A 39 0.75 -5.38 -8.79
C VAL A 39 0.88 -6.85 -8.39
N PRO A 40 0.95 -7.18 -7.08
CA PRO A 40 1.02 -8.57 -6.67
C PRO A 40 -0.30 -9.29 -6.97
N GLU A 41 -0.18 -10.49 -7.53
CA GLU A 41 -1.28 -11.45 -7.65
C GLU A 41 -1.14 -12.47 -6.52
N LEU A 42 -2.10 -12.47 -5.59
CA LEU A 42 -2.03 -13.25 -4.36
C LEU A 42 -3.14 -14.29 -4.33
N GLU A 43 -2.75 -15.55 -4.18
CA GLU A 43 -3.68 -16.60 -3.76
C GLU A 43 -3.69 -16.65 -2.23
N VAL A 44 -4.85 -16.39 -1.63
CA VAL A 44 -4.96 -16.19 -0.18
C VAL A 44 -5.85 -17.24 0.48
N LEU A 45 -5.40 -17.75 1.62
CA LEU A 45 -6.10 -18.72 2.44
C LEU A 45 -6.11 -18.23 3.90
N GLY A 46 -7.29 -18.01 4.47
CA GLY A 46 -7.43 -17.61 5.87
C GLY A 46 -6.95 -16.18 6.15
N ALA A 47 -6.24 -15.99 7.25
CA ALA A 47 -5.73 -14.68 7.67
C ALA A 47 -4.33 -14.41 7.13
N GLY A 48 -3.99 -13.16 6.87
CA GLY A 48 -2.67 -12.76 6.41
C GLY A 48 -2.35 -11.28 6.55
N GLU A 49 -1.22 -10.87 6.00
CA GLU A 49 -0.77 -9.48 5.96
C GLU A 49 -0.37 -9.06 4.54
N LEU A 50 -0.67 -7.82 4.22
CA LEU A 50 -0.22 -7.11 3.03
C LEU A 50 0.64 -5.93 3.45
N PHE A 51 1.76 -5.70 2.77
CA PHE A 51 2.71 -4.67 3.15
C PHE A 51 2.64 -3.50 2.18
N ILE A 52 2.71 -2.28 2.73
CA ILE A 52 2.73 -1.04 1.96
C ILE A 52 4.16 -0.54 1.92
N TRP A 53 4.70 -0.37 0.74
CA TRP A 53 6.03 0.17 0.50
C TRP A 53 5.96 1.53 -0.18
N THR A 54 6.96 2.36 0.05
CA THR A 54 7.12 3.64 -0.64
C THR A 54 8.55 3.87 -1.11
N ARG A 55 8.68 4.60 -2.21
CA ARG A 55 9.93 5.21 -2.69
C ARG A 55 9.64 6.67 -3.01
N PRO A 56 9.99 7.62 -2.12
CA PRO A 56 9.94 9.04 -2.41
C PRO A 56 10.76 9.36 -3.66
N ALA A 57 10.39 10.44 -4.35
CA ALA A 57 11.24 10.99 -5.39
C ALA A 57 12.62 11.39 -4.84
N GLN A 58 13.63 11.46 -5.71
CA GLN A 58 15.05 11.55 -5.34
C GLN A 58 15.38 12.80 -4.49
N ASP A 59 14.58 13.85 -4.60
CA ASP A 59 14.72 15.13 -3.90
C ASP A 59 13.63 15.37 -2.85
N GLN A 60 12.76 14.39 -2.61
CA GLN A 60 11.65 14.51 -1.67
C GLN A 60 11.96 13.84 -0.33
N THR A 61 11.46 14.45 0.74
CA THR A 61 11.42 13.85 2.07
C THR A 61 9.99 13.93 2.59
N LEU A 62 9.29 12.80 2.57
CA LEU A 62 7.90 12.72 3.01
C LEU A 62 7.81 12.98 4.52
N LEU A 63 6.93 13.91 4.90
CA LEU A 63 6.69 14.33 6.28
C LEU A 63 5.32 13.94 6.82
N ASN A 64 4.35 13.77 5.93
CA ASN A 64 3.01 13.27 6.26
C ASN A 64 2.51 12.39 5.12
N ILE A 65 1.87 11.28 5.49
CA ILE A 65 1.25 10.35 4.55
C ILE A 65 -0.10 9.93 5.13
N SER A 66 -1.17 10.20 4.38
CA SER A 66 -2.53 9.69 4.62
C SER A 66 -2.95 8.80 3.47
N LEU A 67 -3.41 7.59 3.77
CA LEU A 67 -3.81 6.59 2.79
C LEU A 67 -5.18 5.98 3.14
N ASN A 68 -5.87 5.54 2.10
CA ASN A 68 -7.07 4.71 2.15
C ASN A 68 -6.81 3.41 1.38
N VAL A 69 -7.43 2.32 1.81
CA VAL A 69 -7.46 1.04 1.07
C VAL A 69 -8.90 0.66 0.78
N HIS A 70 -9.16 0.29 -0.46
CA HIS A 70 -10.48 -0.11 -0.95
C HIS A 70 -10.40 -1.44 -1.69
N THR A 71 -11.39 -2.32 -1.50
CA THR A 71 -11.53 -3.56 -2.27
C THR A 71 -12.72 -3.50 -3.23
N THR A 72 -12.62 -4.04 -4.45
CA THR A 72 -13.75 -4.06 -5.41
C THR A 72 -14.91 -4.97 -4.99
N THR A 73 -14.61 -6.09 -4.34
CA THR A 73 -15.60 -7.11 -4.04
C THR A 73 -15.81 -7.18 -2.53
N GLN A 74 -16.93 -6.64 -2.07
CA GLN A 74 -17.32 -6.71 -0.67
C GLN A 74 -17.44 -8.17 -0.22
N GLY A 75 -16.84 -8.49 0.92
CA GLY A 75 -16.87 -9.84 1.50
C GLY A 75 -16.00 -10.86 0.78
N ALA A 76 -15.05 -10.44 -0.08
CA ALA A 76 -13.96 -11.33 -0.52
C ALA A 76 -12.89 -11.45 0.58
N ILE A 77 -12.52 -10.31 1.15
CA ILE A 77 -11.67 -10.17 2.33
C ILE A 77 -12.27 -9.13 3.27
N ASP A 78 -11.92 -9.26 4.55
CA ASP A 78 -12.14 -8.25 5.57
C ASP A 78 -10.78 -7.69 6.00
N LEU A 79 -10.63 -6.36 6.00
CA LEU A 79 -9.43 -5.72 6.56
C LEU A 79 -9.58 -5.65 8.06
N THR A 80 -8.66 -6.25 8.81
CA THR A 80 -8.79 -6.47 10.26
C THR A 80 -7.91 -5.55 11.09
N GLY A 81 -6.89 -4.95 10.49
CA GLY A 81 -6.01 -4.03 11.19
C GLY A 81 -4.97 -3.39 10.30
N VAL A 82 -4.26 -2.43 10.88
CA VAL A 82 -3.09 -1.82 10.28
C VAL A 82 -2.00 -1.63 11.32
N THR A 83 -0.79 -2.03 10.97
CA THR A 83 0.44 -1.68 11.68
C THR A 83 1.18 -0.65 10.84
N ILE A 84 1.72 0.38 11.49
CA ILE A 84 2.46 1.45 10.82
C ILE A 84 3.90 1.41 11.28
N TYR A 85 4.82 1.35 10.32
CA TYR A 85 6.26 1.32 10.56
C TYR A 85 6.81 2.73 10.46
N ASN A 86 7.15 3.29 11.62
CA ASN A 86 7.75 4.62 11.70
C ASN A 86 9.27 4.52 11.56
N PRO A 87 9.92 5.46 10.84
CA PRO A 87 11.38 5.59 10.88
C PRO A 87 11.85 5.76 12.33
N ILE A 88 12.70 4.84 12.79
CA ILE A 88 13.32 4.93 14.11
C ILE A 88 14.53 5.86 13.98
N LEU A 89 14.64 6.88 14.82
CA LEU A 89 15.90 7.60 14.97
C LEU A 89 16.89 6.66 15.69
N ALA A 90 18.01 6.36 15.05
CA ALA A 90 19.09 5.56 15.64
C ALA A 90 19.42 6.01 17.07
N GLU A 91 19.70 5.04 17.96
CA GLU A 91 20.15 5.31 19.32
C GLU A 91 21.36 6.26 19.32
N GLY A 92 21.28 7.36 20.08
CA GLY A 92 22.39 8.31 20.25
C GLY A 92 22.16 9.71 19.67
N VAL A 93 21.03 9.98 19.02
CA VAL A 93 20.64 11.36 18.64
C VAL A 93 20.15 12.11 19.90
N THR A 94 21.06 12.78 20.61
CA THR A 94 20.77 13.53 21.84
C THR A 94 20.20 14.92 21.56
N THR A 95 19.16 14.99 20.74
CA THR A 95 18.36 16.20 20.60
C THR A 95 16.95 15.89 21.10
N THR A 96 16.32 16.88 21.72
CA THR A 96 14.92 16.86 22.18
C THR A 96 13.93 16.82 21.00
N THR A 97 14.24 16.04 19.96
CA THR A 97 13.56 16.02 18.66
C THR A 97 12.42 15.03 18.73
N ALA A 98 11.23 15.59 18.58
CA ALA A 98 9.98 14.96 18.94
C ALA A 98 9.64 13.78 18.02
N ARG A 99 9.32 12.68 18.70
CA ARG A 99 8.28 11.70 18.45
C ARG A 99 7.23 12.13 17.40
N TYR A 100 7.08 11.29 16.37
CA TYR A 100 5.96 11.31 15.45
C TYR A 100 4.69 10.85 16.17
N GLU A 101 3.60 11.59 15.97
CA GLU A 101 2.28 11.19 16.44
C GLU A 101 1.56 10.55 15.25
N TYR A 102 1.06 9.33 15.46
CA TYR A 102 -0.11 8.86 14.74
C TYR A 102 -1.23 9.85 15.05
N VAL A 103 -1.42 10.86 14.22
CA VAL A 103 -2.63 11.69 14.34
C VAL A 103 -3.73 10.95 13.64
N LYS A 104 -4.46 10.22 14.48
CA LYS A 104 -5.83 9.83 14.27
C LYS A 104 -6.59 11.00 13.66
N ASP A 105 -7.14 10.79 12.47
CA ASP A 105 -7.82 11.83 11.69
C ASP A 105 -8.94 12.47 12.51
N SER A 106 -8.69 13.68 13.03
CA SER A 106 -9.68 14.49 13.75
C SER A 106 -10.49 15.38 12.82
N HIS A 107 -10.37 15.25 11.49
CA HIS A 107 -11.18 15.99 10.53
C HIS A 107 -12.53 15.31 10.23
N ALA A 108 -12.76 14.11 10.77
CA ALA A 108 -14.12 13.64 11.00
C ALA A 108 -14.70 14.40 12.19
N SER A 109 -15.40 15.52 11.94
CA SER A 109 -16.20 16.19 12.97
C SER A 109 -17.38 15.30 13.34
N GLY A 110 -17.22 14.47 14.37
CA GLY A 110 -18.20 13.49 14.87
C GLY A 110 -17.49 12.30 15.53
N ASP A 111 -18.22 11.35 16.12
CA ASP A 111 -17.69 10.10 16.72
C ASP A 111 -16.97 9.15 15.71
N ASP A 112 -16.63 9.66 14.52
CA ASP A 112 -16.14 8.97 13.33
C ASP A 112 -14.61 9.02 13.18
N ALA A 113 -13.88 9.61 14.14
CA ALA A 113 -12.42 9.75 14.10
C ALA A 113 -11.63 8.43 14.27
N TYR A 114 -12.29 7.28 14.44
CA TYR A 114 -11.59 6.00 14.64
C TYR A 114 -11.14 5.39 13.31
N LEU A 115 -10.05 4.63 13.34
CA LEU A 115 -9.74 3.64 12.31
C LEU A 115 -11.00 2.80 12.10
N ARG A 116 -11.79 3.13 11.08
CA ARG A 116 -13.02 2.42 10.75
C ARG A 116 -12.65 1.33 9.78
N VAL A 117 -12.33 0.17 10.32
CA VAL A 117 -12.90 -1.06 9.76
C VAL A 117 -14.37 -0.93 10.14
N ASP A 118 -15.23 -0.56 9.19
CA ASP A 118 -16.66 -0.46 9.46
C ASP A 118 -17.23 -1.89 9.49
N PRO A 119 -17.32 -2.55 10.67
CA PRO A 119 -17.62 -3.97 10.72
C PRO A 119 -19.11 -4.22 10.45
N GLU A 120 -19.94 -3.17 10.53
CA GLU A 120 -21.40 -3.25 10.44
C GLU A 120 -21.93 -2.77 9.08
N ALA A 121 -21.23 -1.89 8.36
CA ALA A 121 -21.66 -1.40 7.04
C ALA A 121 -20.73 -1.74 5.87
N ASN A 122 -19.40 -1.86 6.06
CA ASN A 122 -18.48 -2.23 4.97
C ASN A 122 -17.07 -2.66 5.45
N PRO A 123 -16.86 -3.94 5.81
CA PRO A 123 -15.55 -4.43 6.30
C PRO A 123 -14.47 -4.49 5.20
N SER A 124 -14.84 -4.17 3.96
CA SER A 124 -13.98 -4.21 2.78
C SER A 124 -13.35 -2.83 2.46
N ARG A 125 -13.44 -1.88 3.40
CA ARG A 125 -12.87 -0.53 3.30
C ARG A 125 -12.09 -0.20 4.57
N LEU A 126 -10.86 0.30 4.39
CA LEU A 126 -10.08 0.93 5.44
C LEU A 126 -9.84 2.40 5.07
N GLN A 127 -10.35 3.32 5.88
CA GLN A 127 -10.25 4.76 5.61
C GLN A 127 -9.39 5.49 6.65
N ASN A 128 -8.75 6.55 6.17
CA ASN A 128 -8.02 7.57 6.91
C ASN A 128 -6.92 7.01 7.82
N PHE A 129 -6.16 6.01 7.34
CA PHE A 129 -4.97 5.57 8.06
C PHE A 129 -3.76 6.41 7.63
N GLY A 130 -3.01 6.90 8.61
CA GLY A 130 -1.82 7.71 8.39
C GLY A 130 -0.56 6.96 8.78
N GLY A 131 0.51 7.14 7.99
CA GLY A 131 1.84 6.59 8.29
C GLY A 131 2.55 7.36 9.41
N PHE A 132 2.47 8.69 9.40
CA PHE A 132 3.03 9.55 10.45
C PHE A 132 2.67 11.00 10.13
N SER A 133 2.56 11.85 11.16
CA SER A 133 2.35 13.29 11.00
C SER A 133 3.40 14.08 11.79
N VAL A 134 3.93 15.16 11.21
CA VAL A 134 4.84 16.11 11.87
C VAL A 134 4.08 17.40 12.21
N PHE A 135 3.99 17.73 13.51
CA PHE A 135 3.45 19.01 14.00
C PHE A 135 4.56 19.87 14.59
N GLY A 136 4.50 21.19 14.36
CA GLY A 136 5.49 22.15 14.86
C GLY A 136 6.75 22.15 13.98
N LEU A 137 6.78 23.04 12.97
CA LEU A 137 7.88 23.18 12.01
C LEU A 137 9.21 23.65 12.64
N ASP A 138 9.22 23.97 13.93
CA ASP A 138 10.39 24.33 14.72
C ASP A 138 11.28 23.12 15.08
N LYS A 139 10.83 21.89 14.80
CA LYS A 139 11.67 20.67 14.86
C LYS A 139 11.37 19.75 13.67
N ILE A 140 12.36 19.59 12.78
CA ILE A 140 12.24 18.70 11.61
C ILE A 140 12.55 17.26 12.08
N GLY A 141 11.53 16.39 12.07
CA GLY A 141 11.76 14.95 12.04
C GLY A 141 12.43 14.56 10.71
N VAL A 142 13.23 13.49 10.68
CA VAL A 142 14.03 13.13 9.48
C VAL A 142 13.20 12.73 8.26
N GLY A 143 11.92 12.39 8.45
CA GLY A 143 11.01 11.98 7.38
C GLY A 143 11.44 10.68 6.69
N ILE A 144 10.76 10.35 5.60
CA ILE A 144 11.14 9.26 4.71
C ILE A 144 11.70 9.84 3.43
N GLY A 145 12.96 9.56 3.12
CA GLY A 145 13.66 10.07 1.96
C GLY A 145 15.16 9.79 2.02
N PRO A 146 15.96 10.30 1.06
CA PRO A 146 17.39 9.98 0.93
C PRO A 146 18.20 10.13 2.23
N ASN A 147 17.82 11.09 3.08
CA ASN A 147 18.50 11.41 4.33
C ASN A 147 18.21 10.42 5.47
N SER A 148 17.19 9.56 5.36
CA SER A 148 16.83 8.58 6.40
C SER A 148 17.32 7.15 6.10
N THR A 149 17.85 6.88 4.91
CA THR A 149 18.30 5.54 4.44
C THR A 149 19.22 4.80 5.42
N SER A 150 20.17 5.50 6.03
CA SER A 150 21.14 4.90 6.97
C SER A 150 20.66 4.81 8.42
N LEU A 151 19.51 5.43 8.72
CA LEU A 151 18.97 5.55 10.07
C LEU A 151 17.73 4.70 10.28
N ASP A 152 17.01 4.37 9.20
CA ASP A 152 15.75 3.67 9.26
C ASP A 152 15.92 2.15 9.09
N ALA A 153 15.53 1.39 10.12
CA ALA A 153 15.54 -0.07 10.08
C ALA A 153 14.53 -0.67 9.07
N TYR A 154 13.58 0.15 8.60
CA TYR A 154 12.56 -0.22 7.62
C TYR A 154 12.93 0.20 6.18
N TYR A 155 14.15 0.71 5.96
CA TYR A 155 14.68 0.97 4.63
C TYR A 155 15.32 -0.28 4.02
N ASP A 156 14.89 -0.65 2.82
CA ASP A 156 15.48 -1.69 1.99
C ASP A 156 16.40 -1.07 0.94
N ALA A 157 17.72 -1.27 1.12
CA ALA A 157 18.73 -0.77 0.21
C ALA A 157 18.76 -1.48 -1.16
N GLN A 158 18.23 -2.70 -1.27
CA GLN A 158 18.15 -3.41 -2.56
C GLN A 158 16.99 -2.87 -3.39
N ALA A 159 15.85 -2.64 -2.74
CA ALA A 159 14.68 -2.07 -3.37
C ALA A 159 14.68 -0.53 -3.40
N ASP A 160 15.63 0.13 -2.73
CA ASP A 160 15.63 1.58 -2.51
C ASP A 160 14.25 2.09 -2.09
N ALA A 161 13.72 1.53 -1.01
CA ALA A 161 12.33 1.71 -0.59
C ALA A 161 12.18 1.61 0.93
N TRP A 162 11.10 2.18 1.46
CA TRP A 162 10.74 2.14 2.87
C TRP A 162 9.45 1.35 3.06
N LEU A 163 9.45 0.46 4.05
CA LEU A 163 8.25 -0.21 4.51
C LEU A 163 7.43 0.77 5.36
N LEU A 164 6.23 1.13 4.91
CA LEU A 164 5.34 2.09 5.57
C LEU A 164 4.39 1.45 6.58
N GLY A 165 3.87 0.28 6.24
CA GLY A 165 2.86 -0.38 7.06
C GLY A 165 2.56 -1.80 6.63
N ALA A 166 1.82 -2.50 7.48
CA ALA A 166 1.22 -3.79 7.22
C ALA A 166 -0.30 -3.69 7.42
N LEU A 167 -1.07 -4.27 6.50
CA LEU A 167 -2.51 -4.39 6.53
C LEU A 167 -2.84 -5.85 6.87
N SER A 168 -3.45 -6.07 8.03
CA SER A 168 -3.93 -7.40 8.39
C SER A 168 -5.28 -7.64 7.72
N TYR A 169 -5.53 -8.85 7.22
CA TYR A 169 -6.78 -9.23 6.57
C TYR A 169 -7.22 -10.65 6.94
N ASP A 170 -8.52 -10.89 6.86
CA ASP A 170 -9.16 -12.20 6.91
C ASP A 170 -9.86 -12.50 5.58
N VAL A 171 -9.71 -13.72 5.07
CA VAL A 171 -10.45 -14.19 3.89
C VAL A 171 -11.82 -14.70 4.31
N VAL A 172 -12.87 -14.01 3.86
CA VAL A 172 -14.27 -14.33 4.20
C VAL A 172 -15.13 -14.72 2.99
N GLY A 173 -14.60 -14.53 1.77
CA GLY A 173 -15.28 -14.86 0.53
C GLY A 173 -15.32 -16.35 0.19
N PRO A 174 -16.21 -16.77 -0.72
CA PRO A 174 -16.22 -18.14 -1.21
C PRO A 174 -14.94 -18.44 -2.02
N PRO A 175 -14.47 -19.70 -2.02
CA PRO A 175 -13.36 -20.13 -2.86
C PRO A 175 -13.54 -19.76 -4.33
N GLY A 176 -12.48 -19.25 -4.95
CA GLY A 176 -12.47 -18.76 -6.33
C GLY A 176 -13.02 -17.33 -6.52
N SER A 177 -13.48 -16.66 -5.46
CA SER A 177 -13.77 -15.22 -5.53
C SER A 177 -12.49 -14.41 -5.67
N THR A 178 -12.56 -13.32 -6.41
CA THR A 178 -11.43 -12.41 -6.62
C THR A 178 -11.80 -11.00 -6.16
N THR A 179 -10.85 -10.27 -5.59
CA THR A 179 -10.99 -8.84 -5.35
C THR A 179 -9.72 -8.09 -5.72
N ASP A 180 -9.90 -6.93 -6.31
CA ASP A 180 -8.82 -5.98 -6.55
C ASP A 180 -8.74 -5.02 -5.35
N LEU A 181 -7.53 -4.63 -4.99
CA LEU A 181 -7.25 -3.65 -3.94
C LEU A 181 -6.72 -2.36 -4.56
N PHE A 182 -7.16 -1.24 -4.02
CA PHE A 182 -6.72 0.08 -4.42
C PHE A 182 -6.27 0.90 -3.22
N LEU A 183 -5.07 1.43 -3.32
CA LEU A 183 -4.51 2.49 -2.51
C LEU A 183 -4.95 3.85 -3.05
N GLN A 184 -5.30 4.74 -2.13
CA GLN A 184 -5.69 6.11 -2.46
C GLN A 184 -5.10 7.05 -1.41
N ILE A 185 -4.85 8.29 -1.80
CA ILE A 185 -4.44 9.32 -0.86
C ILE A 185 -5.65 9.72 -0.02
N GLY A 186 -5.48 9.67 1.30
CA GLY A 186 -6.51 10.05 2.26
C GLY A 186 -6.71 11.57 2.32
N ASN A 187 -7.71 12.00 3.08
CA ASN A 187 -8.14 13.40 3.10
C ASN A 187 -7.07 14.37 3.62
N SER A 188 -6.10 13.90 4.42
CA SER A 188 -4.99 14.73 4.90
C SER A 188 -3.86 14.88 3.87
N GLY A 189 -3.94 14.18 2.73
CA GLY A 189 -2.95 14.28 1.67
C GLY A 189 -1.60 13.64 2.00
N MET A 190 -0.57 14.09 1.29
CA MET A 190 0.83 13.74 1.51
C MET A 190 1.67 15.00 1.45
N THR A 191 2.57 15.25 2.40
CA THR A 191 3.45 16.43 2.38
C THR A 191 4.92 16.05 2.27
N ASP A 192 5.69 16.92 1.62
CA ASP A 192 7.15 16.89 1.58
C ASP A 192 7.70 18.04 2.42
N SER A 193 8.91 17.87 2.96
CA SER A 193 9.73 18.89 3.60
C SER A 193 9.87 20.21 2.82
N SER A 194 9.84 20.15 1.50
CA SER A 194 10.05 21.31 0.63
C SER A 194 8.77 21.79 -0.07
N MET A 195 7.65 21.05 0.03
CA MET A 195 6.45 21.28 -0.77
C MET A 195 5.15 20.99 0.01
N SER A 196 4.10 21.75 -0.28
CA SER A 196 2.75 21.42 0.18
C SER A 196 2.17 20.23 -0.60
N SER A 197 1.13 19.59 -0.05
CA SER A 197 0.50 18.40 -0.64
C SER A 197 -0.02 18.59 -2.06
N ALA A 198 -0.26 19.83 -2.49
CA ALA A 198 -0.68 20.15 -3.85
C ALA A 198 0.34 19.78 -4.92
N ASN A 199 1.62 19.66 -4.54
CA ASN A 199 2.73 19.52 -5.47
C ASN A 199 3.43 18.15 -5.38
N VAL A 200 2.90 17.23 -4.57
CA VAL A 200 3.42 15.86 -4.52
C VAL A 200 2.70 15.05 -5.59
N ASN A 201 3.47 14.49 -6.52
CA ASN A 201 2.97 13.52 -7.49
C ASN A 201 3.20 12.12 -6.96
N VAL A 202 2.19 11.26 -7.06
CA VAL A 202 2.21 9.90 -6.52
C VAL A 202 1.86 8.91 -7.63
N VAL A 203 2.64 7.86 -7.74
CA VAL A 203 2.38 6.70 -8.60
C VAL A 203 2.02 5.53 -7.69
N PHE A 204 0.90 4.87 -7.98
CA PHE A 204 0.44 3.71 -7.23
C PHE A 204 0.63 2.43 -8.04
N GLY A 205 1.08 1.35 -7.40
CA GLY A 205 1.18 0.03 -8.03
C GLY A 205 2.38 -0.06 -8.98
N SER A 206 2.15 0.04 -10.29
CA SER A 206 3.22 -0.06 -11.30
C SER A 206 3.95 1.26 -11.47
N ALA A 207 5.27 1.22 -11.65
CA ALA A 207 6.07 2.41 -11.97
C ALA A 207 5.68 3.07 -13.30
N ASP A 208 4.98 2.34 -14.18
CA ASP A 208 4.49 2.84 -15.48
C ASP A 208 3.13 3.52 -15.39
N ASP A 209 2.45 3.46 -14.23
CA ASP A 209 1.17 4.14 -14.04
C ASP A 209 1.35 5.66 -14.04
N PRO A 210 0.39 6.43 -14.61
CA PRO A 210 0.50 7.88 -14.66
C PRO A 210 0.50 8.47 -13.24
N ALA A 211 1.45 9.37 -12.97
CA ALA A 211 1.52 10.05 -11.69
C ALA A 211 0.25 10.91 -11.46
N LEU A 212 -0.34 10.77 -10.28
CA LEU A 212 -1.51 11.52 -9.84
C LEU A 212 -1.08 12.61 -8.87
N SER A 213 -1.75 13.76 -8.90
CA SER A 213 -1.51 14.79 -7.88
C SER A 213 -2.06 14.31 -6.54
N ALA A 214 -1.39 14.64 -5.43
CA ALA A 214 -1.84 14.26 -4.11
C ALA A 214 -3.12 14.96 -3.61
N LEU A 215 -3.69 15.85 -4.41
CA LEU A 215 -5.03 16.44 -4.20
C LEU A 215 -6.12 15.77 -5.01
N THR A 216 -5.76 15.04 -6.06
CA THR A 216 -6.72 14.23 -6.79
C THR A 216 -6.98 13.03 -5.91
N GLN A 217 -8.03 13.10 -5.07
CA GLN A 217 -8.64 11.88 -4.55
C GLN A 217 -8.82 10.98 -5.76
N ARG A 218 -8.27 9.77 -5.70
CA ARG A 218 -8.46 8.74 -6.72
C ARG A 218 -9.94 8.33 -6.58
N GLU A 219 -10.85 9.21 -6.99
CA GLU A 219 -12.28 9.11 -6.73
C GLU A 219 -12.82 8.02 -7.67
N GLN A 220 -12.93 6.84 -7.06
CA GLN A 220 -13.84 5.75 -7.37
C GLN A 220 -13.44 4.69 -8.39
N ASP A 221 -12.63 4.94 -9.44
CA ASP A 221 -12.22 3.84 -10.35
C ASP A 221 -10.85 4.11 -10.97
N SER A 222 -9.76 3.67 -10.32
CA SER A 222 -8.52 3.52 -11.07
C SER A 222 -8.63 2.30 -11.97
N ASN A 223 -8.22 2.42 -13.23
CA ASN A 223 -8.20 1.29 -14.16
C ASN A 223 -7.14 0.24 -13.79
N THR A 224 -6.18 0.56 -12.90
CA THR A 224 -5.10 -0.33 -12.48
C THR A 224 -5.24 -0.64 -11.00
N ALA A 225 -5.43 -1.91 -10.66
CA ALA A 225 -5.41 -2.40 -9.29
C ALA A 225 -3.99 -2.31 -8.72
N ASP A 226 -3.86 -2.05 -7.42
CA ASP A 226 -2.57 -2.03 -6.74
C ASP A 226 -2.19 -3.40 -6.16
N ALA A 227 -3.18 -4.29 -5.98
CA ALA A 227 -3.01 -5.73 -5.79
C ALA A 227 -4.26 -6.47 -6.26
N ARG A 228 -4.11 -7.75 -6.61
CA ARG A 228 -5.22 -8.65 -6.90
C ARG A 228 -5.16 -9.87 -5.99
N MET A 229 -6.26 -10.13 -5.28
CA MET A 229 -6.38 -11.28 -4.39
C MET A 229 -7.40 -12.27 -4.91
N THR A 230 -7.04 -13.55 -4.93
CA THR A 230 -7.93 -14.67 -5.24
C THR A 230 -8.07 -15.54 -4.02
N VAL A 231 -9.31 -15.76 -3.57
CA VAL A 231 -9.59 -16.68 -2.46
C VAL A 231 -9.27 -18.09 -2.91
N GLY A 232 -8.23 -18.67 -2.32
CA GLY A 232 -7.77 -20.01 -2.62
C GLY A 232 -8.82 -21.06 -2.29
N ILE A 233 -8.79 -22.17 -3.01
CA ILE A 233 -9.54 -23.37 -2.63
C ILE A 233 -8.67 -24.10 -1.62
N PRO A 234 -9.10 -24.27 -0.35
CA PRO A 234 -8.33 -25.11 0.56
C PRO A 234 -8.25 -26.49 -0.07
N GLU A 235 -7.03 -26.93 -0.42
CA GLU A 235 -6.86 -28.28 -0.93
C GLU A 235 -7.51 -29.22 0.08
N PRO A 236 -8.45 -30.10 -0.32
CA PRO A 236 -9.03 -31.03 0.60
C PRO A 236 -7.88 -31.80 1.23
N SER A 237 -7.73 -31.65 2.55
CA SER A 237 -6.60 -32.27 3.25
C SER A 237 -6.50 -33.72 2.83
N ALA A 238 -5.28 -34.22 2.58
CA ALA A 238 -5.08 -35.60 2.16
C ALA A 238 -5.80 -36.60 3.08
N LEU A 239 -5.99 -36.23 4.35
CA LEU A 239 -6.82 -36.93 5.33
C LEU A 239 -8.31 -37.02 4.91
N LEU A 240 -8.95 -35.92 4.52
CA LEU A 240 -10.35 -35.91 4.08
C LEU A 240 -10.53 -36.75 2.82
N LEU A 241 -9.63 -36.62 1.84
CA LEU A 241 -9.59 -37.45 0.65
C LEU A 241 -9.44 -38.94 0.99
N ALA A 242 -8.53 -39.27 1.92
CA ALA A 242 -8.31 -40.64 2.37
C ALA A 242 -9.54 -41.22 3.11
N VAL A 243 -10.21 -40.42 3.95
CA VAL A 243 -11.43 -40.83 4.66
C VAL A 243 -12.57 -41.08 3.66
N LEU A 244 -12.78 -40.17 2.71
CA LEU A 244 -13.81 -40.32 1.67
C LEU A 244 -13.52 -41.53 0.77
N ALA A 245 -12.27 -41.74 0.37
CA ALA A 245 -11.86 -42.91 -0.39
C ALA A 245 -12.07 -44.22 0.41
N GLY A 246 -11.73 -44.21 1.71
CA GLY A 246 -11.97 -45.34 2.62
C GLY A 246 -13.46 -45.67 2.77
N LEU A 247 -14.31 -44.66 2.97
CA LEU A 247 -15.76 -44.84 3.06
C LEU A 247 -16.36 -45.35 1.75
N GLY A 248 -15.90 -44.85 0.59
CA GLY A 248 -16.30 -45.35 -0.72
C GLY A 248 -15.94 -46.83 -0.93
N LEU A 249 -14.73 -47.23 -0.54
CA LEU A 249 -14.28 -48.63 -0.60
C LEU A 249 -15.08 -49.55 0.33
N PHE A 250 -15.40 -49.10 1.55
CA PHE A 250 -16.22 -49.86 2.48
C PHE A 250 -17.67 -50.00 2.00
N GLY A 251 -18.29 -48.90 1.53
CA GLY A 251 -19.64 -48.92 0.97
C GLY A 251 -19.75 -49.85 -0.24
N TYR A 252 -18.77 -49.82 -1.15
CA TYR A 252 -18.72 -50.70 -2.31
C TYR A 252 -18.68 -52.20 -1.93
N ARG A 253 -17.93 -52.56 -0.87
CA ARG A 253 -17.86 -53.95 -0.38
C ARG A 253 -19.18 -54.44 0.21
N PHE A 254 -19.95 -53.57 0.85
CA PHE A 254 -21.26 -53.95 1.40
C PHE A 254 -22.34 -54.07 0.33
N CYS A 255 -22.33 -53.21 -0.69
CA CYS A 255 -23.30 -53.29 -1.79
C CYS A 255 -23.07 -54.49 -2.72
N ARG A 256 -21.82 -54.97 -2.88
CA ARG A 256 -21.51 -56.13 -3.74
C ARG A 256 -21.94 -57.49 -3.15
N LYS A 257 -22.28 -57.56 -1.86
CA LYS A 257 -22.67 -58.81 -1.18
C LYS A 257 -24.19 -59.02 -1.08
N ARG A 258 -24.99 -58.17 -1.70
CA ARG A 258 -26.44 -58.38 -1.91
C ARG A 258 -26.70 -58.61 -3.38
#